data_AF-X1HN91-F1
#
_entry.id   AF-X1HN91-F1
#
_cell.length_a   1.000
_cell.length_b   1.000
_cell.length_c   1.000
_cell.angle_alpha   90.00
_cell.angle_beta   90.00
_cell.angle_gamma   90.00
#
_symmetry.space_group_name_H-M   'P 1'
#
loop_
_entity.id
_entity.type
_entity.pdbx_description
1 polymer ?
#
loop_
_entity_poly.entity_id
_entity_poly.type
_entity_poly.pdbx_seq_one_letter_code
_entity_poly.pdbx_strand_id
1 'polypeptide(L)' 'MEIDTEQGVIKNLSKNETYKTNLLPEFIQKIISGGGLREYVKEEVKRRKINV' A
#
# COMPACT_ATOMS: atom_id res chain seq x y z
N MET A 1 10.06 14.33 6.67
CA MET A 1 10.26 13.22 5.72
C MET A 1 8.91 12.99 5.06
N GLU A 2 8.89 12.85 3.75
CA GLU A 2 7.66 12.59 2.98
C GLU A 2 7.81 11.26 2.26
N ILE A 3 6.70 10.53 2.13
CA ILE A 3 6.68 9.20 1.51
C ILE A 3 5.52 9.17 0.52
N ASP A 4 5.83 8.90 -0.74
CA ASP A 4 4.87 8.58 -1.79
C ASP A 4 4.97 7.07 -2.05
N THR A 5 4.04 6.33 -1.46
CA THR A 5 3.99 4.87 -1.56
C THR A 5 3.48 4.38 -2.92
N GLU A 6 2.80 5.24 -3.68
CA GLU A 6 2.28 4.91 -5.00
C GLU A 6 3.37 4.99 -6.06
N GLN A 7 4.25 5.99 -5.95
CA GLN A 7 5.40 6.18 -6.85
C GLN A 7 6.69 5.56 -6.31
N GLY A 8 6.69 5.03 -5.09
CA GLY A 8 7.88 4.46 -4.45
C GLY A 8 8.97 5.50 -4.18
N VAL A 9 8.58 6.71 -3.75
CA VAL A 9 9.50 7.84 -3.51
C VAL A 9 9.52 8.21 -2.04
N ILE A 10 10.71 8.33 -1.48
CA ILE A 10 10.94 8.78 -0.10
C ILE A 10 11.78 10.05 -0.14
N LYS A 11 11.28 11.16 0.41
CA LYS A 11 11.99 12.44 0.51
C LYS A 11 12.42 12.72 1.94
N ASN A 12 13.73 12.82 2.16
CA ASN A 12 14.28 13.33 3.40
C ASN A 12 14.49 14.85 3.31
N LEU A 13 13.51 15.60 3.82
CA LEU A 13 13.53 17.07 3.81
C LEU A 13 14.69 17.66 4.64
N SER A 14 15.17 16.98 5.69
CA SER A 14 16.26 17.49 6.54
C SER A 14 17.63 17.39 5.88
N LYS A 15 17.81 16.42 4.98
CA LYS A 15 19.06 16.18 4.25
C LYS A 15 18.99 16.59 2.78
N ASN A 16 17.82 17.02 2.31
CA ASN A 16 17.52 17.28 0.90
C ASN A 16 17.83 16.07 0.00
N GLU A 17 17.57 14.86 0.49
CA GLU A 17 17.84 13.60 -0.21
C GLU A 17 16.52 12.95 -0.67
N THR A 18 16.54 12.29 -1.84
CA THR A 18 15.40 11.52 -2.36
C THR A 18 15.83 10.10 -2.67
N TYR A 19 15.08 9.12 -2.18
CA TYR A 19 15.30 7.71 -2.39
C TYR A 19 14.14 7.11 -3.21
N LYS A 20 14.47 6.20 -4.11
CA LYS A 20 13.48 5.41 -4.86
C LYS A 20 13.46 3.98 -4.34
N THR A 21 12.26 3.43 -4.23
CA THR A 21 12.02 2.04 -3.86
C THR A 21 11.31 1.33 -5.00
N ASN A 22 11.27 0.01 -4.91
CA ASN A 22 10.37 -0.75 -5.76
C ASN A 22 8.92 -0.36 -5.45
N LEU A 23 8.07 -0.37 -6.48
CA LEU A 23 6.65 -0.15 -6.33
C LEU A 23 6.04 -1.29 -5.50
N LEU A 24 5.16 -0.93 -4.57
CA LEU A 24 4.40 -1.92 -3.81
C LEU A 24 3.42 -2.63 -4.76
N PRO A 25 3.33 -3.97 -4.70
CA PRO A 25 2.29 -4.69 -5.42
C PRO A 25 0.89 -4.18 -5.07
N GLU A 26 -0.04 -4.24 -6.04
CA GLU A 26 -1.42 -3.74 -5.86
C GLU A 26 -2.12 -4.29 -4.61
N PHE A 27 -1.91 -5.57 -4.28
CA PHE A 27 -2.59 -6.17 -3.13
C PHE A 27 -2.11 -5.55 -1.81
N ILE A 28 -0.84 -5.15 -1.72
CA ILE A 28 -0.30 -4.44 -0.55
C ILE A 28 -0.86 -3.03 -0.49
N GLN A 29 -0.96 -2.33 -1.63
CA GLN A 29 -1.62 -1.02 -1.69
C GLN A 29 -3.08 -1.10 -1.22
N LYS A 30 -3.83 -2.13 -1.65
CA LYS A 30 -5.20 -2.40 -1.19
C LYS A 30 -5.28 -2.69 0.32
N ILE A 31 -4.29 -3.36 0.89
CA ILE A 31 -4.19 -3.58 2.34
C ILE A 31 -4.02 -2.24 3.08
N ILE A 32 -3.11 -1.39 2.61
CA ILE A 32 -2.83 -0.08 3.22
C ILE A 32 -4.06 0.83 3.11
N SER A 33 -4.60 0.99 1.90
CA SER A 33 -5.77 1.83 1.64
C SER A 33 -7.06 1.31 2.30
N GLY A 34 -7.14 0.00 2.53
CA GLY A 34 -8.29 -0.66 3.16
C GLY A 34 -8.29 -0.60 4.70
N GLY A 35 -7.33 0.05 5.34
CA GLY A 35 -7.24 0.11 6.80
C GLY A 35 -6.61 -1.13 7.45
N GLY A 36 -5.80 -1.86 6.70
CA GLY A 36 -4.97 -2.96 7.20
C GLY A 36 -5.41 -4.36 6.75
N LEU A 37 -4.57 -5.34 7.11
CA LEU A 37 -4.68 -6.72 6.61
C LEU A 37 -6.02 -7.37 6.97
N ARG A 38 -6.53 -7.09 8.18
CA ARG A 38 -7.80 -7.66 8.65
C ARG A 38 -8.98 -7.27 7.76
N GLU A 39 -9.05 -6.00 7.36
CA GLU A 39 -10.15 -5.53 6.51
C GLU A 39 -10.02 -6.07 5.09
N TYR A 40 -8.80 -6.10 4.55
CA TYR A 40 -8.53 -6.73 3.26
C TYR A 40 -8.98 -8.19 3.21
N VAL A 41 -8.64 -8.99 4.24
CA VAL A 41 -9.04 -10.41 4.33
C VAL A 41 -10.55 -10.55 4.44
N LYS A 42 -11.22 -9.71 5.23
CA LYS A 42 -12.69 -9.72 5.37
C LYS A 42 -13.37 -9.46 4.04
N GLU A 43 -12.92 -8.46 3.28
CA GLU A 43 -13.45 -8.14 1.96
C GLU A 43 -13.12 -9.23 0.92
N GLU A 44 -11.93 -9.83 0.98
CA GLU A 44 -11.53 -10.94 0.12
C GLU A 44 -12.38 -12.20 0.35
N VAL A 45 -12.66 -12.54 1.61
CA VAL A 45 -13.56 -13.65 1.96
C VAL A 45 -14.97 -13.41 1.44
N LYS A 46 -15.50 -12.18 1.55
CA LYS A 46 -16.81 -11.83 0.98
C LYS A 46 -16.81 -11.95 -0.54
N ARG A 47 -15.81 -11.39 -1.24
CA ARG A 47 -15.68 -11.50 -2.70
C ARG A 47 -15.70 -12.95 -3.17
N ARG A 48 -14.96 -13.83 -2.48
CA ARG A 48 -14.91 -15.26 -2.83
C ARG A 48 -16.27 -15.94 -2.65
N LYS A 49 -17.00 -15.66 -1.56
CA LYS A 49 -18.34 -16.23 -1.30
C LYS A 49 -19.41 -15.80 -2.30
N ILE A 50 -19.29 -14.62 -2.91
CA ILE A 50 -20.23 -14.12 -3.92
C ILE A 50 -20.03 -14.85 -5.27
N ASN A 51 -18.83 -15.39 -5.50
CA ASN A 51 -18.44 -16.06 -6.75
C ASN A 51 -18.58 -17.59 -6.69
N VAL A 52 -19.24 -18.14 -5.67
CA VAL A 52 -19.56 -19.58 -5.53
C VAL A 52 -21.08 -19.74 -5.46
#